data_AF-A0A2D6A7K9-F1
#
_entry.id   AF-A0A2D6A7K9-F1
#
_cell.length_a   1.000
_cell.length_b   1.000
_cell.length_c   1.000
_cell.angle_alpha   90.00
_cell.angle_beta   90.00
_cell.angle_gamma   90.00
#
_symmetry.space_group_name_H-M   'P 1'
#
loop_
_entity.id
_entity.type
_entity.pdbx_description
1 polymer ?
#
loop_
_entity_poly.entity_id
_entity_poly.type
_entity_poly.pdbx_seq_one_letter_code
_entity_poly.pdbx_strand_id
1 'polypeptide(L)'
;MQLEVFPNPEPARDYEIRFECPEFACLCPKTGQPDFATIRIVYVPDEVCVELKSFKVYLWSFRDQGVFHEAITNRILDDLVAALSPRRIEIEAEFNVRGGIYTTVNAEWSK
;
A
#
# COMPACT_ATOMS: atom_id res chain seq x y z
N MET A 1 -8.78 8.31 -5.48
CA MET A 1 -8.33 9.57 -4.84
C MET A 1 -6.87 9.78 -5.21
N GLN A 2 -6.41 11.03 -5.32
CA GLN A 2 -5.05 11.33 -5.76
C GLN A 2 -4.08 11.25 -4.59
N LEU A 3 -2.96 10.55 -4.76
CA LEU A 3 -1.83 10.57 -3.82
C LEU A 3 -1.10 11.89 -3.96
N GLU A 4 -0.88 12.59 -2.85
CA GLU A 4 -0.07 13.79 -2.80
C GLU A 4 1.37 13.42 -2.42
N VAL A 5 2.32 14.23 -2.89
CA VAL A 5 3.75 14.03 -2.68
C VAL A 5 4.40 15.32 -2.21
N PHE A 6 5.54 15.19 -1.55
CA PHE A 6 6.41 16.31 -1.19
C PHE A 6 7.86 16.01 -1.58
N PRO A 7 8.71 17.04 -1.78
CA PRO A 7 10.11 16.83 -2.16
C PRO A 7 10.85 15.98 -1.14
N ASN A 8 11.66 15.03 -1.62
CA ASN A 8 12.58 14.30 -0.77
C ASN A 8 13.55 15.30 -0.10
N PRO A 9 13.63 15.37 1.24
CA PRO A 9 14.52 16.30 1.93
C PRO A 9 16.01 15.95 1.82
N GLU A 10 16.37 14.71 1.50
CA GLU A 10 17.74 14.22 1.40
C GLU A 10 17.92 13.30 0.17
N PRO A 11 17.78 13.82 -1.08
CA PRO A 11 17.82 13.00 -2.31
C PRO A 11 19.22 12.48 -2.66
N ALA A 12 20.26 13.01 -2.01
CA ALA A 12 21.64 12.61 -2.23
C ALA A 12 22.03 11.28 -1.56
N ARG A 13 21.17 10.73 -0.69
CA ARG A 13 21.44 9.51 0.06
C ARG A 13 20.26 8.56 -0.01
N ASP A 14 20.55 7.27 -0.14
CA ASP A 14 19.53 6.25 0.05
C ASP A 14 19.19 6.15 1.53
N TYR A 15 17.90 6.27 1.83
CA TYR A 15 17.33 5.97 3.14
C TYR A 15 16.00 5.24 2.95
N GLU A 16 15.62 4.48 3.97
CA GLU A 16 14.42 3.64 3.91
C GLU A 16 13.30 4.26 4.74
N ILE A 17 12.12 4.35 4.15
CA ILE A 17 10.89 4.72 4.85
C ILE A 17 10.05 3.45 5.04
N ARG A 18 9.61 3.23 6.27
CA ARG A 18 8.74 2.11 6.65
C ARG A 18 7.40 2.63 7.15
N PHE A 19 6.32 2.13 6.58
CA PHE A 19 4.97 2.38 7.06
C PHE A 19 4.33 1.10 7.55
N GLU A 20 3.58 1.22 8.65
CA GLU A 20 2.64 0.20 9.11
C GLU A 20 1.25 0.81 9.12
N CYS A 21 0.33 0.19 8.39
CA CYS A 21 -1.04 0.67 8.22
C CYS A 21 -2.01 -0.43 8.68
N PRO A 22 -2.30 -0.52 10.00
CA PRO A 22 -3.11 -1.59 10.58
C PRO A 22 -4.62 -1.44 10.36
N GLU A 23 -5.07 -0.33 9.76
CA GLU A 23 -6.47 0.02 9.59
C GLU A 23 -6.98 -0.16 8.14
N PHE A 24 -6.31 -1.01 7.35
CA PHE A 24 -6.76 -1.27 5.99
C PHE A 24 -8.00 -2.15 5.97
N ALA A 25 -8.96 -1.81 5.10
CA ALA A 25 -10.14 -2.61 4.87
C ALA A 25 -10.59 -2.56 3.40
N CYS A 26 -11.16 -3.65 2.92
CA CYS A 26 -11.88 -3.74 1.64
C CYS A 26 -13.05 -4.73 1.76
N LEU A 27 -13.82 -4.94 0.68
CA LEU A 27 -14.87 -5.96 0.64
C LEU A 27 -14.43 -7.18 -0.16
N CYS A 28 -14.81 -8.37 0.31
CA CYS A 28 -14.67 -9.58 -0.48
C CYS A 28 -15.60 -9.51 -1.71
N PRO A 29 -15.10 -9.65 -2.96
CA PRO A 29 -15.91 -9.55 -4.17
C PRO A 29 -17.05 -10.57 -4.26
N LYS A 30 -16.95 -11.68 -3.53
CA LYS A 30 -17.90 -12.81 -3.60
C LYS A 30 -19.02 -12.69 -2.57
N THR A 31 -18.68 -12.30 -1.34
CA THR A 31 -19.61 -12.33 -0.22
C THR A 31 -20.04 -10.95 0.25
N GLY A 32 -19.33 -9.89 -0.16
CA GLY A 32 -19.53 -8.53 0.33
C GLY A 32 -19.13 -8.33 1.79
N GLN A 33 -18.52 -9.32 2.43
CA GLN A 33 -18.04 -9.20 3.81
C GLN A 33 -16.76 -8.35 3.85
N PRO A 34 -16.56 -7.56 4.92
CA PRO A 34 -15.36 -6.75 5.07
C PRO A 34 -14.15 -7.63 5.36
N ASP A 35 -13.09 -7.43 4.59
CA ASP A 35 -11.74 -7.93 4.80
C ASP A 35 -10.90 -6.83 5.46
N PHE A 36 -10.09 -7.22 6.44
CA PHE A 36 -9.19 -6.32 7.16
C PHE A 36 -7.75 -6.80 6.98
N ALA A 37 -6.80 -5.88 6.89
CA ALA A 37 -5.40 -6.21 6.77
C ALA A 37 -4.50 -5.19 7.48
N THR A 38 -3.28 -5.62 7.80
CA THR A 38 -2.17 -4.70 8.04
C THR A 38 -1.35 -4.60 6.77
N ILE A 39 -1.26 -3.38 6.22
CA ILE A 39 -0.39 -3.11 5.06
C ILE A 39 0.93 -2.56 5.58
N ARG A 40 2.04 -3.23 5.25
CA ARG A 40 3.40 -2.78 5.53
C ARG A 40 4.07 -2.37 4.23
N ILE A 41 4.69 -1.21 4.22
CA ILE A 41 5.37 -0.66 3.04
C ILE A 41 6.78 -0.31 3.43
N VAL A 42 7.71 -0.71 2.60
CA VAL A 42 9.12 -0.37 2.72
C VAL A 42 9.57 0.22 1.39
N TYR A 43 10.04 1.47 1.37
CA TYR A 43 10.53 2.07 0.13
C TYR A 43 11.73 2.99 0.33
N VAL A 44 12.53 3.12 -0.72
CA VAL A 44 13.59 4.11 -0.85
C VAL A 44 13.11 5.18 -1.83
N PRO A 45 12.84 6.42 -1.37
CA PRO A 45 12.38 7.49 -2.26
C PRO A 45 13.47 7.89 -3.26
N ASP A 46 13.06 8.42 -4.40
CA ASP A 46 13.96 9.15 -5.31
C ASP A 46 13.78 10.65 -5.07
N GLU A 47 13.08 11.37 -5.94
CA GLU A 47 12.91 12.84 -5.83
C GLU A 47 11.78 13.26 -4.87
N VAL A 48 10.83 12.37 -4.56
CA VAL A 48 9.65 12.69 -3.76
C VAL A 48 9.30 11.60 -2.75
N CYS A 49 8.60 12.01 -1.69
CA CYS A 49 8.02 11.16 -0.67
C CYS A 49 6.49 11.29 -0.68
N VAL A 50 5.78 10.23 -0.28
CA VAL A 50 4.32 10.28 -0.16
C VAL A 50 3.87 11.11 1.04
N GLU A 51 2.86 11.95 0.87
CA GLU A 51 2.25 12.70 1.97
C GLU A 51 1.28 11.79 2.76
N LEU A 52 1.47 11.70 4.09
CA LEU A 52 0.81 10.70 4.94
C LEU A 52 -0.71 10.84 5.02
N LYS A 53 -1.26 12.06 5.02
CA LYS A 53 -2.72 12.26 5.09
C LYS A 53 -3.39 11.77 3.80
N SER A 54 -2.86 12.12 2.64
CA SER A 54 -3.33 11.69 1.33
C SER A 54 -3.22 10.17 1.20
N PHE A 55 -2.14 9.58 1.70
CA PHE A 55 -1.95 8.13 1.69
C PHE A 55 -2.96 7.40 2.56
N LYS A 56 -3.22 7.89 3.78
CA LYS A 56 -4.29 7.34 4.64
C LYS A 56 -5.66 7.41 3.95
N VAL A 57 -5.99 8.56 3.38
CA VAL A 57 -7.26 8.76 2.67
C VAL A 57 -7.37 7.84 1.45
N TYR A 58 -6.26 7.64 0.71
CA TYR A 58 -6.17 6.68 -0.39
C TYR A 58 -6.47 5.25 0.07
N LEU A 59 -5.84 4.77 1.15
CA LEU A 59 -6.13 3.44 1.70
C LEU A 59 -7.59 3.28 2.15
N TRP A 60 -8.16 4.31 2.80
CA TRP A 60 -9.56 4.30 3.20
C TRP A 60 -10.55 4.29 2.03
N SER A 61 -10.12 4.69 0.83
CA SER A 61 -10.97 4.66 -0.37
C SER A 61 -11.36 3.25 -0.80
N PHE A 62 -10.68 2.22 -0.31
CA PHE A 62 -10.95 0.82 -0.64
C PHE A 62 -11.98 0.15 0.28
N ARG A 63 -12.39 0.80 1.37
CA ARG A 63 -13.26 0.21 2.41
C ARG A 63 -14.54 -0.42 1.86
N ASP A 64 -15.14 0.21 0.85
CA ASP A 64 -16.39 -0.23 0.23
C ASP A 64 -16.18 -0.86 -1.16
N GLN A 65 -14.93 -1.17 -1.54
CA GLN A 65 -14.61 -1.77 -2.84
C GLN A 65 -14.49 -3.29 -2.75
N GLY A 66 -15.20 -4.00 -3.62
CA GLY A 66 -15.08 -5.44 -3.80
C GLY A 66 -13.82 -5.80 -4.58
N VAL A 67 -12.76 -6.27 -3.91
CA VAL A 67 -11.46 -6.56 -4.56
C VAL A 67 -10.76 -7.77 -3.92
N PHE A 68 -10.09 -8.59 -4.73
CA PHE A 68 -9.27 -9.69 -4.24
C PHE A 68 -8.01 -9.16 -3.54
N HIS A 69 -7.52 -9.92 -2.55
CA HIS A 69 -6.34 -9.57 -1.74
C HIS A 69 -5.12 -9.31 -2.63
N GLU A 70 -4.88 -10.19 -3.60
CA GLU A 70 -3.77 -10.10 -4.54
C GLU A 70 -3.87 -8.86 -5.44
N ALA A 71 -5.08 -8.61 -5.95
CA ALA A 71 -5.33 -7.48 -6.84
C ALA A 71 -5.17 -6.14 -6.12
N ILE A 72 -5.63 -6.03 -4.88
CA ILE A 72 -5.52 -4.77 -4.14
C ILE A 72 -4.09 -4.48 -3.69
N THR A 73 -3.33 -5.49 -3.29
CA THR A 73 -1.90 -5.33 -2.97
C THR A 73 -1.11 -4.82 -4.17
N ASN A 74 -1.28 -5.44 -5.35
CA ASN A 74 -0.61 -5.00 -6.57
C ASN A 74 -1.06 -3.61 -7.00
N ARG A 75 -2.36 -3.29 -6.88
CA ARG A 75 -2.86 -1.95 -7.19
C ARG A 75 -2.25 -0.86 -6.31
N ILE A 76 -2.11 -1.13 -5.00
CA ILE A 76 -1.45 -0.19 -4.08
C ILE A 76 0.00 0.03 -4.49
N LEU A 77 0.72 -1.04 -4.88
CA LEU A 77 2.08 -0.95 -5.40
C LEU A 77 2.14 -0.08 -6.66
N ASP A 78 1.32 -0.39 -7.67
CA ASP A 78 1.30 0.33 -8.95
C ASP A 78 1.00 1.82 -8.76
N ASP A 79 -0.01 2.14 -7.93
CA ASP A 79 -0.40 3.53 -7.66
C ASP A 79 0.72 4.30 -6.93
N LEU A 80 1.43 3.66 -5.99
CA LEU A 80 2.58 4.27 -5.31
C LEU A 80 3.80 4.41 -6.23
N VAL A 81 4.10 3.41 -7.07
CA VAL A 81 5.18 3.50 -8.06
C VAL A 81 4.91 4.64 -9.04
N ALA A 82 3.67 4.75 -9.52
CA ALA A 82 3.28 5.83 -10.43
C ALA A 82 3.38 7.22 -9.77
N ALA A 83 3.03 7.35 -8.50
CA ALA A 83 3.09 8.62 -7.78
C ALA A 83 4.52 9.01 -7.37
N LEU A 84 5.35 8.03 -7.01
CA LEU A 84 6.64 8.29 -6.33
C LEU A 84 7.86 8.07 -7.21
N SER A 85 7.75 7.23 -8.24
CA SER A 85 8.91 6.73 -9.01
C SER A 85 10.10 6.40 -8.10
N PRO A 86 9.91 5.54 -7.07
CA PRO A 86 10.93 5.32 -6.05
C PRO A 86 12.17 4.64 -6.64
N ARG A 87 13.20 4.40 -5.83
CA ARG A 87 14.33 3.55 -6.24
C ARG A 87 13.99 2.08 -6.10
N ARG A 88 13.33 1.74 -5.00
CA ARG A 88 12.71 0.44 -4.72
C ARG A 88 11.52 0.62 -3.80
N ILE A 89 10.55 -0.26 -3.90
CA ILE A 89 9.39 -0.35 -3.00
C ILE A 89 8.94 -1.81 -2.87
N GLU A 90 8.56 -2.18 -1.66
CA GLU A 90 7.97 -3.46 -1.30
C GLU A 90 6.70 -3.21 -0.47
N ILE A 91 5.67 -4.01 -0.73
CA ILE A 91 4.41 -4.01 0.01
C ILE A 91 4.10 -5.42 0.47
N GLU A 92 3.88 -5.56 1.77
CA GLU A 92 3.31 -6.75 2.40
C GLU A 92 1.90 -6.42 2.89
N ALA A 93 0.92 -7.21 2.46
CA ALA A 93 -0.45 -7.11 2.92
C ALA A 93 -0.83 -8.36 3.70
N GLU A 94 -0.92 -8.25 5.02
CA GLU A 94 -1.28 -9.33 5.93
C GLU A 94 -2.77 -9.26 6.25
N PHE A 95 -3.57 -10.11 5.60
CA PHE A 95 -5.02 -10.15 5.77
C PHE A 95 -5.44 -11.02 6.95
N ASN A 96 -6.48 -10.57 7.66
CA ASN A 96 -7.11 -11.32 8.73
C ASN A 96 -7.71 -12.65 8.23
N VAL A 97 -7.85 -13.60 9.16
CA VAL A 97 -8.27 -14.97 8.87
C VAL A 97 -9.60 -15.05 8.12
N ARG A 98 -9.63 -15.85 7.04
CA ARG A 98 -10.83 -16.22 6.28
C ARG A 98 -10.89 -17.72 6.09
N GLY A 99 -12.00 -18.34 6.50
CA GLY A 99 -12.15 -19.80 6.41
C GLY A 99 -11.07 -20.58 7.17
N GLY A 100 -10.50 -19.99 8.23
CA GLY A 100 -9.38 -20.58 9.00
C GLY A 100 -8.01 -20.41 8.36
N ILE A 101 -7.88 -19.65 7.27
CA ILE A 101 -6.64 -19.43 6.53
C ILE A 101 -6.23 -17.97 6.63
N TYR A 102 -4.96 -17.73 6.96
CA TYR A 102 -4.32 -16.41 6.86
C TYR A 102 -3.74 -16.25 5.47
N THR A 103 -3.83 -15.03 4.93
CA THR A 103 -3.29 -14.71 3.61
C THR A 103 -2.34 -13.53 3.74
N THR A 104 -1.10 -13.71 3.31
CA THR A 104 -0.13 -12.62 3.18
C THR A 104 0.25 -12.52 1.71
N VAL A 105 0.12 -11.32 1.14
CA VAL A 105 0.51 -11.04 -0.24
C VAL A 105 1.69 -10.08 -0.22
N ASN A 106 2.78 -10.46 -0.87
CA ASN A 106 3.96 -9.62 -1.07
C ASN A 106 4.06 -9.22 -2.54
N ALA A 107 4.37 -7.95 -2.77
CA ALA A 107 4.64 -7.40 -4.09
C ALA A 107 5.77 -6.38 -4.01
N GLU A 108 6.66 -6.36 -5.00
CA GLU A 108 7.83 -5.50 -5.03
C GLU A 108 8.05 -4.90 -6.42
N TRP A 109 8.68 -3.73 -6.45
CA TRP A 109 9.14 -3.08 -7.66
C TRP A 109 10.51 -2.42 -7.40
N SER A 110 11.40 -2.48 -8.40
CA SER A 110 12.72 -1.83 -8.37
C SER A 110 13.07 -1.30 -9.76
N LYS A 111 13.76 -0.15 -9.80
CA LYS A 111 14.17 0.53 -11.03
C LYS A 111 15.39 -0.11 -11.70
#